data_AF-A0AAV0HQ33-F1
#
_entry.id   AF-A0AAV0HQ33-F1
#
_cell.length_a   1.000
_cell.length_b   1.000
_cell.length_c   1.000
_cell.angle_alpha   90.00
_cell.angle_beta   90.00
_cell.angle_gamma   90.00
#
_symmetry.space_group_name_H-M   'P 1'
#
loop_
_entity.id
_entity.type
_entity.pdbx_description
1 polymer ?
#
loop_
_entity_poly.entity_id
_entity_poly.type
_entity_poly.pdbx_seq_one_letter_code
_entity_poly.pdbx_strand_id
1 'polypeptide(L)'
;MDIDTAGGNDVVSYLEPELLHLPEVSSFELKPTTQIAEELFSQWLSLPDTSRLVKALIRDAKAGLPINPHSISSSGGAGGGSNPLTNASPPPLSPRSSCVSPRTLKQKVSPFSLTSPRKLATEPAQEVIPQFYFQHGRPPANELKEQCISRINQLFNNNLDGLHIDEFKLVTREVCKLPSFFSPALFRRIDAECYGIVTSQCVSQLEPKFLFHLVFCRDAFLKYWVESNMLTMDMATQVFEILKQPNHRYLTKSDFKPVLEELLATHPGLEFLQGTPEFQEKYAETVIYRIFYYINRSGNGRLTLRELKRSNLIFVMQQVDDEEEINKILRYFSYEHFYVIYCKFWELDTDHDYLLDRENLIRYGNHCLTYRIVDRIFSQVPKKFSSNMEGKMSYEDFVSFILAEENKSSEPSLEYWFKCIDLDGNGVLTSSELQYFYEEQLPSNELHVPGTCAL
;
A
#
# COMPACT_ATOMS: atom_id res chain seq x y z
N MET A 1 -70.62 -18.62 -18.45
CA MET A 1 -71.18 -17.97 -17.25
C MET A 1 -69.98 -17.49 -16.46
N ASP A 2 -69.33 -16.44 -16.95
CA ASP A 2 -69.63 -15.01 -16.75
C ASP A 2 -68.89 -14.53 -15.49
N ILE A 3 -67.74 -13.85 -15.69
CA ILE A 3 -67.56 -12.38 -15.74
C ILE A 3 -67.39 -11.84 -14.31
N ASP A 4 -66.19 -11.35 -13.97
CA ASP A 4 -66.03 -9.91 -13.74
C ASP A 4 -64.56 -9.44 -13.70
N THR A 5 -64.38 -8.27 -14.31
CA THR A 5 -63.19 -7.44 -14.52
C THR A 5 -63.01 -6.41 -13.41
N ALA A 6 -61.76 -6.16 -12.99
CA ALA A 6 -61.22 -4.87 -12.53
C ALA A 6 -59.68 -5.04 -12.47
N GLY A 7 -58.85 -4.31 -13.20
CA GLY A 7 -58.64 -2.87 -13.11
C GLY A 7 -57.30 -2.64 -12.40
N GLY A 8 -56.20 -2.58 -13.17
CA GLY A 8 -54.84 -2.36 -12.64
C GLY A 8 -54.09 -1.39 -13.54
N ASN A 9 -54.19 -0.10 -13.21
CA ASN A 9 -53.36 0.98 -13.75
C ASN A 9 -52.25 1.27 -12.74
N ASP A 10 -51.04 1.45 -13.26
CA ASP A 10 -49.91 2.25 -12.73
C ASP A 10 -49.27 1.76 -11.40
N VAL A 11 -47.95 1.67 -11.21
CA VAL A 11 -46.89 2.62 -11.55
C VAL A 11 -45.57 1.84 -11.70
N VAL A 12 -44.96 1.93 -12.88
CA VAL A 12 -43.53 1.60 -13.08
C VAL A 12 -42.75 2.76 -12.47
N SER A 13 -42.04 2.51 -11.37
CA SER A 13 -41.18 3.50 -10.71
C SER A 13 -39.95 3.77 -11.60
N TYR A 14 -40.11 4.70 -12.54
CA TYR A 14 -38.99 5.41 -13.14
C TYR A 14 -38.27 6.17 -12.02
N LEU A 15 -37.02 5.81 -11.77
CA LEU A 15 -36.14 6.56 -10.87
C LEU A 15 -35.83 7.91 -11.53
N GLU A 16 -36.35 8.97 -10.93
CA GLU A 16 -36.13 10.37 -11.30
C GLU A 16 -34.66 10.77 -11.05
N PRO A 17 -33.89 11.22 -12.07
CA PRO A 17 -32.49 11.62 -11.89
C PRO A 17 -32.30 12.99 -11.20
N GLU A 18 -33.37 13.69 -10.82
CA GLU A 18 -33.29 15.09 -10.37
C GLU A 18 -33.12 15.28 -8.85
N LEU A 19 -33.07 14.21 -8.04
CA LEU A 19 -32.90 14.31 -6.59
C LEU A 19 -31.44 14.39 -6.08
N LEU A 20 -30.46 14.56 -6.98
CA LEU A 20 -29.03 14.69 -6.63
C LEU A 20 -28.39 16.01 -7.09
N HIS A 21 -29.15 17.09 -7.17
CA HIS A 21 -28.57 18.43 -7.34
C HIS A 21 -28.17 19.03 -5.98
N LEU A 22 -26.91 18.86 -5.61
CA LEU A 22 -26.25 19.71 -4.61
C LEU A 22 -25.90 21.07 -5.24
N PRO A 23 -25.90 22.18 -4.46
CA PRO A 23 -25.64 23.51 -4.99
C PRO A 23 -24.22 23.61 -5.57
N GLU A 24 -24.11 24.13 -6.80
CA GLU A 24 -22.83 24.46 -7.45
C GLU A 24 -21.97 25.35 -6.54
N VAL A 25 -20.90 24.78 -5.99
CA VAL A 25 -19.78 25.56 -5.48
C VAL A 25 -18.84 25.79 -6.65
N SER A 26 -18.68 27.05 -7.04
CA SER A 26 -17.79 27.46 -8.12
C SER A 26 -16.36 26.95 -7.87
N SER A 27 -15.93 25.98 -8.67
CA SER A 27 -14.53 25.55 -8.75
C SER A 27 -13.70 26.64 -9.41
N PHE A 28 -13.10 27.53 -8.62
CA PHE A 28 -11.91 28.26 -9.05
C PHE A 28 -10.72 27.29 -9.01
N GLU A 29 -10.73 26.31 -9.92
CA GLU A 29 -9.57 25.50 -10.24
C GLU A 29 -8.76 26.23 -11.31
N LEU A 30 -7.65 26.83 -10.89
CA LEU A 30 -6.58 27.22 -11.81
C LEU A 30 -5.99 25.94 -12.38
N LYS A 31 -6.47 25.53 -13.56
CA LYS A 31 -5.72 24.62 -14.44
C LYS A 31 -4.32 25.23 -14.63
N PRO A 32 -3.21 24.53 -14.32
CA PRO A 32 -1.91 24.97 -14.76
C PRO A 32 -1.86 24.73 -16.26
N THR A 33 -2.31 25.70 -17.03
CA THR A 33 -2.17 25.70 -18.49
C THR A 33 -0.67 25.60 -18.75
N THR A 34 -0.21 24.55 -19.42
CA THR A 34 1.19 24.31 -19.79
C THR A 34 1.85 25.56 -20.39
N GLN A 35 1.05 26.40 -21.06
CA GLN A 35 1.42 27.72 -21.58
C GLN A 35 1.92 28.70 -20.49
N ILE A 36 1.31 28.75 -19.31
CA ILE A 36 1.73 29.64 -18.22
C ILE A 36 3.08 29.17 -17.66
N ALA A 37 3.29 27.86 -17.54
CA ALA A 37 4.57 27.31 -17.10
C ALA A 37 5.69 27.61 -18.11
N GLU A 38 5.40 27.49 -19.42
CA GLU A 38 6.34 27.85 -20.49
C GLU A 38 6.65 29.35 -20.54
N GLU A 39 5.66 30.21 -20.32
CA GLU A 39 5.85 31.66 -20.23
C GLU A 39 6.70 32.04 -19.01
N LEU A 40 6.42 31.48 -17.83
CA LEU A 40 7.19 31.72 -16.62
C LEU A 40 8.62 31.18 -16.74
N PHE A 41 8.82 30.05 -17.40
CA PHE A 41 10.16 29.51 -17.67
C PHE A 41 10.95 30.38 -18.65
N SER A 42 10.28 30.88 -19.71
CA SER A 42 10.87 31.81 -20.67
C SER A 42 11.24 33.14 -20.00
N GLN A 43 10.37 33.63 -19.11
CA GLN A 43 10.63 34.83 -18.31
C GLN A 43 11.80 34.60 -17.34
N TRP A 44 11.86 33.45 -16.68
CA TRP A 44 12.97 33.09 -15.80
C TRP A 44 14.31 33.02 -16.54
N LEU A 45 14.36 32.46 -17.75
CA LEU A 45 15.55 32.42 -18.61
C LEU A 45 15.97 33.81 -19.11
N SER A 46 15.02 34.73 -19.25
CA SER A 46 15.30 36.11 -19.67
C SER A 46 15.94 36.97 -18.57
N LEU A 47 15.89 36.53 -17.31
CA LEU A 47 16.51 37.24 -16.20
C LEU A 47 18.04 37.29 -16.37
N PRO A 48 18.70 38.44 -16.16
CA PRO A 48 20.13 38.62 -16.43
C PRO A 48 21.02 37.63 -15.68
N ASP A 49 20.69 37.34 -14.42
CA ASP A 49 21.46 36.45 -13.56
C ASP A 49 21.28 34.98 -13.97
N THR A 50 20.05 34.57 -14.30
CA THR A 50 19.75 33.25 -14.85
C THR A 50 20.46 33.02 -16.18
N SER A 51 20.37 33.99 -17.10
CA SER A 51 21.04 33.90 -18.41
C SER A 51 22.56 33.79 -18.26
N ARG A 52 23.14 34.52 -17.29
CA ARG A 52 24.58 34.45 -16.99
C ARG A 52 24.98 33.09 -16.43
N LEU A 53 24.19 32.55 -15.51
CA LEU A 53 24.41 31.23 -14.91
C LEU A 53 24.31 30.12 -15.96
N VAL A 54 23.23 30.09 -16.75
CA VAL A 54 23.02 29.09 -17.80
C VAL A 54 24.15 29.14 -18.83
N LYS A 55 24.59 30.34 -19.26
CA LYS A 55 25.75 30.48 -20.17
C LYS A 55 27.07 30.01 -19.56
N ALA A 56 27.26 30.18 -18.25
CA ALA A 56 28.44 29.66 -17.56
C ALA A 56 28.43 28.13 -17.50
N LEU A 57 27.31 27.52 -17.10
CA LEU A 57 27.16 26.06 -17.05
C LEU A 57 27.32 25.42 -18.44
N ILE A 58 26.81 26.05 -19.50
CA ILE A 58 27.02 25.59 -20.89
C ILE A 58 28.51 25.67 -21.29
N ARG A 59 29.23 26.70 -20.84
CA ARG A 59 30.66 26.85 -21.12
C ARG A 59 31.47 25.77 -20.40
N ASP A 60 31.13 25.50 -19.14
CA ASP A 60 31.81 24.50 -18.32
C ASP A 60 31.53 23.08 -18.84
N ALA A 61 30.29 22.81 -19.27
CA ALA A 61 29.93 21.56 -19.94
C ALA A 61 30.71 21.36 -21.25
N LYS A 62 30.85 22.40 -22.07
CA LYS A 62 31.66 22.36 -23.30
C LYS A 62 33.15 22.17 -23.03
N ALA A 63 33.63 22.59 -21.87
CA ALA A 63 35.01 22.39 -21.42
C ALA A 63 35.24 21.04 -20.71
N GLY A 64 34.19 20.21 -20.55
CA GLY A 64 34.28 18.91 -19.89
C GLY A 64 34.42 18.99 -18.36
N LEU A 65 34.05 20.12 -17.75
CA LEU A 65 34.13 20.34 -16.30
C LEU A 65 32.85 19.86 -15.59
N PRO A 66 32.95 19.35 -14.35
CA PRO A 66 31.80 18.94 -13.56
C PRO A 66 30.90 20.14 -13.21
N ILE A 67 29.62 20.03 -13.53
CA ILE A 67 28.61 21.08 -13.36
C ILE A 67 28.10 21.03 -11.90
N ASN A 68 28.36 22.07 -11.10
CA ASN A 68 27.88 22.17 -9.71
C ASN A 68 26.91 23.37 -9.56
N PRO A 69 25.59 23.15 -9.35
CA PRO A 69 24.59 24.22 -9.39
C PRO A 69 24.57 25.14 -8.16
N HIS A 70 25.38 24.89 -7.13
CA HIS A 70 25.32 25.63 -5.85
C HIS A 70 26.48 26.59 -5.56
N SER A 71 27.41 26.79 -6.50
CA SER A 71 28.49 27.76 -6.30
C SER A 71 28.21 29.02 -7.13
N ILE A 72 27.89 30.12 -6.42
CA ILE A 72 28.12 31.55 -6.74
C ILE A 72 26.90 32.35 -6.28
N SER A 73 26.86 32.66 -4.99
CA SER A 73 26.08 33.77 -4.46
C SER A 73 26.87 34.40 -3.32
N SER A 74 27.82 35.28 -3.70
CA SER A 74 28.53 36.14 -2.76
C SER A 74 29.15 37.35 -3.47
N SER A 75 28.39 38.46 -3.56
CA SER A 75 28.92 39.83 -3.36
C SER A 75 27.81 40.92 -3.42
N GLY A 76 27.59 41.59 -2.27
CA GLY A 76 26.84 42.86 -2.05
C GLY A 76 25.33 42.69 -1.81
N GLY A 77 24.72 42.85 -0.63
CA GLY A 77 24.78 43.94 0.37
C GLY A 77 23.79 45.06 -0.04
N ALA A 78 22.76 45.50 0.68
CA ALA A 78 22.24 45.29 2.04
C ALA A 78 20.76 45.76 2.08
N GLY A 79 19.96 45.33 3.07
CA GLY A 79 18.64 45.90 3.37
C GLY A 79 17.64 44.89 3.92
N GLY A 80 17.32 44.99 5.21
CA GLY A 80 16.70 43.92 6.01
C GLY A 80 15.19 43.71 5.88
N GLY A 81 14.76 42.57 6.43
CA GLY A 81 13.37 42.16 6.59
C GLY A 81 13.30 40.66 6.88
N SER A 82 13.36 40.30 8.16
CA SER A 82 13.39 38.94 8.72
C SER A 82 12.07 38.17 8.53
N ASN A 83 12.14 36.94 8.01
CA ASN A 83 11.17 35.86 8.27
C ASN A 83 11.92 34.59 8.72
N PRO A 84 11.39 33.80 9.68
CA PRO A 84 12.14 32.72 10.31
C PRO A 84 11.83 31.37 9.67
N LEU A 85 12.86 30.61 9.25
CA LEU A 85 12.89 29.15 9.33
C LEU A 85 14.29 28.64 8.92
N THR A 86 15.22 28.53 9.86
CA THR A 86 16.42 27.70 9.68
C THR A 86 16.71 26.95 10.97
N ASN A 87 16.57 25.62 10.94
CA ASN A 87 17.40 24.68 11.68
C ASN A 87 17.08 23.25 11.24
N ALA A 88 17.99 22.63 10.48
CA ALA A 88 18.30 21.19 10.55
C ALA A 88 19.56 20.87 9.74
N SER A 89 20.57 20.30 10.38
CA SER A 89 21.80 19.78 9.78
C SER A 89 21.59 18.36 9.21
N PRO A 90 22.34 17.93 8.16
CA PRO A 90 22.27 16.55 7.65
C PRO A 90 23.27 15.58 8.33
N PRO A 91 23.01 14.25 8.33
CA PRO A 91 23.85 13.21 8.95
C PRO A 91 24.94 12.66 8.00
N PRO A 92 25.94 11.89 8.51
CA PRO A 92 27.13 11.50 7.73
C PRO A 92 26.97 10.18 6.94
N LEU A 93 27.61 10.12 5.77
CA LEU A 93 27.65 8.97 4.85
C LEU A 93 28.80 7.99 5.16
N SER A 94 28.54 6.68 5.00
CA SER A 94 29.52 5.58 5.15
C SER A 94 30.38 5.36 3.87
N PRO A 95 31.56 4.72 3.99
CA PRO A 95 32.61 4.76 2.96
C PRO A 95 32.58 3.59 1.95
N ARG A 96 33.02 3.87 0.71
CA ARG A 96 33.22 2.92 -0.40
C ARG A 96 34.43 2.01 -0.18
N SER A 97 34.27 0.71 -0.43
CA SER A 97 35.33 -0.30 -0.50
C SER A 97 35.79 -0.54 -1.95
N SER A 98 37.10 -0.47 -2.20
CA SER A 98 37.76 -0.87 -3.46
C SER A 98 38.34 -2.29 -3.33
N CYS A 99 38.10 -3.12 -4.35
CA CYS A 99 38.64 -4.48 -4.47
C CYS A 99 40.04 -4.45 -5.11
N VAL A 100 41.01 -5.15 -4.52
CA VAL A 100 42.27 -5.55 -5.19
C VAL A 100 42.60 -6.99 -4.77
N SER A 101 42.73 -7.88 -5.76
CA SER A 101 43.24 -9.25 -5.61
C SER A 101 44.77 -9.29 -5.69
N PRO A 102 45.43 -10.34 -5.16
CA PRO A 102 46.51 -10.94 -5.94
C PRO A 102 46.60 -12.49 -5.90
N ARG A 103 47.24 -13.04 -6.94
CA ARG A 103 47.46 -14.47 -7.23
C ARG A 103 48.97 -14.83 -7.14
N THR A 104 49.28 -16.02 -6.61
CA THR A 104 50.51 -16.89 -6.75
C THR A 104 51.87 -16.34 -6.21
N LEU A 105 52.74 -17.06 -5.45
CA LEU A 105 53.51 -18.28 -5.76
C LEU A 105 54.33 -18.84 -4.53
N LYS A 106 54.39 -20.18 -4.39
CA LYS A 106 55.45 -21.13 -3.91
C LYS A 106 56.34 -20.94 -2.64
N GLN A 107 56.14 -21.91 -1.71
CA GLN A 107 57.05 -22.97 -1.17
C GLN A 107 58.36 -22.70 -0.36
N LYS A 108 58.30 -23.26 0.88
CA LYS A 108 59.24 -24.17 1.60
C LYS A 108 60.40 -23.63 2.50
N VAL A 109 60.58 -24.41 3.60
CA VAL A 109 61.76 -24.68 4.45
C VAL A 109 61.75 -24.06 5.88
N SER A 110 61.64 -24.95 6.89
CA SER A 110 62.06 -24.78 8.30
C SER A 110 63.59 -25.06 8.43
N PRO A 111 64.38 -24.63 9.44
CA PRO A 111 64.05 -24.77 10.88
C PRO A 111 64.67 -23.74 11.89
N PHE A 112 64.18 -23.82 13.15
CA PHE A 112 64.71 -23.36 14.46
C PHE A 112 65.65 -22.13 14.59
N SER A 113 65.29 -21.18 15.47
CA SER A 113 66.23 -20.50 16.41
C SER A 113 65.46 -19.87 17.57
N LEU A 114 65.99 -20.06 18.78
CA LEU A 114 65.48 -19.65 20.08
C LEU A 114 65.58 -18.13 20.35
N THR A 115 64.85 -17.73 21.39
CA THR A 115 64.98 -16.53 22.25
C THR A 115 64.34 -15.20 21.80
N SER A 116 63.22 -14.85 22.44
CA SER A 116 63.01 -13.50 23.02
C SER A 116 61.89 -13.53 24.08
N PRO A 117 62.06 -12.94 25.27
CA PRO A 117 61.07 -12.95 26.34
C PRO A 117 60.19 -11.70 26.22
N ARG A 118 58.92 -11.83 25.82
CA ARG A 118 57.97 -10.71 26.00
C ARG A 118 56.51 -11.14 25.90
N LYS A 119 55.82 -10.83 27.01
CA LYS A 119 54.38 -10.57 27.15
C LYS A 119 53.43 -11.70 26.74
N LEU A 120 52.69 -12.18 27.73
CA LEU A 120 51.32 -12.67 27.59
C LEU A 120 50.56 -11.78 26.59
N ALA A 121 50.44 -12.25 25.35
CA ALA A 121 49.42 -11.78 24.44
C ALA A 121 48.14 -12.46 24.89
N THR A 122 47.26 -11.70 25.52
CA THR A 122 45.84 -12.04 25.64
C THR A 122 45.37 -12.47 24.25
N GLU A 123 44.74 -13.64 24.13
CA GLU A 123 44.06 -14.01 22.90
C GLU A 123 43.19 -12.84 22.43
N PRO A 124 43.13 -12.52 21.13
CA PRO A 124 42.23 -11.48 20.66
C PRO A 124 40.83 -11.91 21.07
N ALA A 125 40.18 -11.10 21.92
CA ALA A 125 38.82 -11.33 22.35
C ALA A 125 37.99 -11.61 21.10
N GLN A 126 37.43 -12.81 21.03
CA GLN A 126 36.53 -13.19 19.95
C GLN A 126 35.40 -12.15 19.98
N GLU A 127 35.33 -11.28 18.98
CA GLU A 127 34.24 -10.29 18.89
C GLU A 127 32.94 -11.08 18.78
N VAL A 128 32.23 -11.21 19.90
CA VAL A 128 30.94 -11.89 19.96
C VAL A 128 29.97 -11.01 19.20
N ILE A 129 29.68 -11.37 17.94
CA ILE A 129 28.63 -10.71 17.15
C ILE A 129 27.32 -10.89 17.93
N PRO A 130 26.73 -9.81 18.48
CA PRO A 130 25.50 -9.93 19.24
C PRO A 130 24.39 -10.47 18.34
N GLN A 131 23.43 -11.18 18.92
CA GLN A 131 22.25 -11.60 18.17
C GLN A 131 21.56 -10.37 17.57
N PHE A 132 21.51 -10.30 16.24
CA PHE A 132 20.90 -9.20 15.50
C PHE A 132 19.59 -9.61 14.82
N TYR A 133 19.32 -10.91 14.69
CA TYR A 133 18.09 -11.46 14.14
C TYR A 133 17.19 -12.03 15.24
N PHE A 134 15.98 -11.49 15.34
CA PHE A 134 14.96 -11.90 16.29
C PHE A 134 13.68 -12.21 15.53
N GLN A 135 13.35 -13.49 15.39
CA GLN A 135 12.19 -13.94 14.60
C GLN A 135 10.86 -13.42 15.16
N HIS A 136 10.77 -13.28 16.48
CA HIS A 136 9.55 -12.87 17.19
C HIS A 136 9.72 -11.55 17.96
N GLY A 137 10.64 -10.69 17.54
CA GLY A 137 11.03 -9.51 18.31
C GLY A 137 11.94 -9.85 19.52
N ARG A 138 12.46 -8.82 20.18
CA ARG A 138 13.26 -9.01 21.40
C ARG A 138 12.31 -9.28 22.58
N PRO A 139 12.65 -10.15 23.53
CA PRO A 139 11.82 -10.31 24.73
C PRO A 139 11.59 -8.96 25.43
N PRO A 140 10.40 -8.69 25.99
CA PRO A 140 10.09 -7.40 26.58
C PRO A 140 10.86 -7.26 27.90
N ALA A 141 11.36 -6.06 28.19
CA ALA A 141 11.86 -5.74 29.53
C ALA A 141 10.74 -5.96 30.57
N ASN A 142 11.10 -6.47 31.76
CA ASN A 142 10.11 -6.80 32.79
C ASN A 142 9.26 -5.58 33.18
N GLU A 143 9.85 -4.38 33.22
CA GLU A 143 9.15 -3.13 33.49
C GLU A 143 8.04 -2.83 32.46
N LEU A 144 8.30 -3.04 31.17
CA LEU A 144 7.30 -2.83 30.11
C LEU A 144 6.15 -3.85 30.21
N LYS A 145 6.46 -5.09 30.61
CA LYS A 145 5.42 -6.10 30.87
C LYS A 145 4.53 -5.69 32.02
N GLU A 146 5.12 -5.27 33.14
CA GLU A 146 4.37 -4.87 34.34
C GLU A 146 3.48 -3.64 34.07
N GLN A 147 3.99 -2.65 33.34
CA GLN A 147 3.19 -1.49 32.92
C GLN A 147 2.01 -1.89 32.01
N CYS A 148 2.26 -2.76 31.04
CA CYS A 148 1.23 -3.28 30.13
C CYS A 148 0.16 -4.05 30.91
N ILE A 149 0.57 -4.98 31.78
CA ILE A 149 -0.32 -5.77 32.65
C ILE A 149 -1.15 -4.84 33.56
N SER A 150 -0.53 -3.84 34.17
CA SER A 150 -1.23 -2.86 35.02
C SER A 150 -2.30 -2.09 34.24
N ARG A 151 -1.97 -1.61 33.03
CA ARG A 151 -2.93 -0.89 32.17
C ARG A 151 -4.08 -1.79 31.73
N ILE A 152 -3.80 -3.03 31.35
CA ILE A 152 -4.81 -4.04 31.02
C ILE A 152 -5.72 -4.28 32.23
N ASN A 153 -5.15 -4.50 33.42
CA ASN A 153 -5.93 -4.72 34.63
C ASN A 153 -6.86 -3.53 34.92
N GLN A 154 -6.42 -2.28 34.74
CA GLN A 154 -7.28 -1.11 34.91
C GLN A 154 -8.47 -1.10 33.93
N LEU A 155 -8.24 -1.43 32.66
CA LEU A 155 -9.29 -1.43 31.64
C LEU A 155 -10.30 -2.56 31.85
N PHE A 156 -9.84 -3.72 32.30
CA PHE A 156 -10.71 -4.88 32.57
C PHE A 156 -11.40 -4.81 33.95
N ASN A 157 -10.82 -4.15 34.96
CA ASN A 157 -11.41 -4.06 36.31
C ASN A 157 -12.70 -3.24 36.37
N ASN A 158 -12.95 -2.36 35.39
CA ASN A 158 -14.19 -1.59 35.34
C ASN A 158 -15.40 -2.45 34.92
N ASN A 159 -15.17 -3.61 34.29
CA ASN A 159 -16.21 -4.46 33.76
C ASN A 159 -16.14 -5.84 34.42
N LEU A 160 -16.94 -5.99 35.49
CA LEU A 160 -17.10 -7.23 36.27
C LEU A 160 -17.67 -8.39 35.46
N ASP A 161 -18.07 -8.17 34.21
CA ASP A 161 -18.52 -9.21 33.27
C ASP A 161 -17.67 -9.29 31.99
N GLY A 162 -16.45 -8.71 32.05
CA GLY A 162 -15.43 -8.58 31.00
C GLY A 162 -15.83 -7.74 29.80
N LEU A 163 -15.03 -7.79 28.74
CA LEU A 163 -15.13 -6.83 27.65
C LEU A 163 -15.93 -7.39 26.46
N HIS A 164 -17.03 -6.72 26.15
CA HIS A 164 -17.70 -6.88 24.86
C HIS A 164 -16.84 -6.31 23.72
N ILE A 165 -17.14 -6.72 22.48
CA ILE A 165 -16.35 -6.33 21.29
C ILE A 165 -16.20 -4.80 21.12
N ASP A 166 -17.24 -4.04 21.49
CA ASP A 166 -17.22 -2.58 21.41
C ASP A 166 -16.32 -1.94 22.47
N GLU A 167 -16.22 -2.54 23.65
CA GLU A 167 -15.30 -2.10 24.71
C GLU A 167 -13.87 -2.55 24.41
N PHE A 168 -13.71 -3.68 23.72
CA PHE A 168 -12.42 -4.20 23.27
C PHE A 168 -11.75 -3.30 22.21
N LYS A 169 -12.52 -2.47 21.49
CA LYS A 169 -11.98 -1.43 20.60
C LYS A 169 -11.05 -0.48 21.36
N LEU A 170 -11.41 -0.13 22.59
CA LEU A 170 -10.58 0.73 23.44
C LEU A 170 -9.25 0.05 23.82
N VAL A 171 -9.26 -1.26 24.10
CA VAL A 171 -8.02 -2.03 24.35
C VAL A 171 -7.16 -2.09 23.08
N THR A 172 -7.77 -2.32 21.93
CA THR A 172 -7.08 -2.38 20.63
C THR A 172 -6.36 -1.07 20.33
N ARG A 173 -7.02 0.07 20.54
CA ARG A 173 -6.45 1.41 20.28
C ARG A 173 -5.48 1.86 21.37
N GLU A 174 -5.85 1.76 22.64
CA GLU A 174 -5.07 2.30 23.76
C GLU A 174 -3.86 1.42 24.12
N VAL A 175 -4.02 0.10 24.12
CA VAL A 175 -2.99 -0.85 24.58
C VAL A 175 -2.21 -1.39 23.39
N CYS A 176 -2.91 -1.86 22.36
CA CYS A 176 -2.24 -2.48 21.21
C CYS A 176 -1.72 -1.46 20.20
N LYS A 177 -2.22 -0.21 20.25
CA LYS A 177 -1.91 0.86 19.28
C LYS A 177 -2.28 0.50 17.84
N LEU A 178 -3.21 -0.44 17.68
CA LEU A 178 -3.74 -0.87 16.38
C LEU A 178 -5.00 -0.06 16.04
N PRO A 179 -5.32 0.11 14.74
CA PRO A 179 -6.57 0.73 14.33
C PRO A 179 -7.78 0.02 14.95
N SER A 180 -8.82 0.77 15.33
CA SER A 180 -9.99 0.25 16.05
C SER A 180 -10.73 -0.85 15.28
N PHE A 181 -10.76 -0.78 13.94
CA PHE A 181 -11.38 -1.78 13.07
C PHE A 181 -10.59 -3.12 13.00
N PHE A 182 -9.43 -3.24 13.65
CA PHE A 182 -8.79 -4.54 13.91
C PHE A 182 -9.36 -5.28 15.12
N SER A 183 -10.20 -4.61 15.93
CA SER A 183 -10.74 -5.15 17.18
C SER A 183 -11.38 -6.53 17.01
N PRO A 184 -12.28 -6.77 16.03
CA PRO A 184 -12.86 -8.11 15.82
C PRO A 184 -11.83 -9.16 15.41
N ALA A 185 -10.88 -8.80 14.54
CA ALA A 185 -9.86 -9.72 14.07
C ALA A 185 -8.91 -10.15 15.22
N LEU A 186 -8.52 -9.20 16.07
CA LEU A 186 -7.75 -9.47 17.28
C LEU A 186 -8.56 -10.27 18.29
N PHE A 187 -9.82 -9.91 18.50
CA PHE A 187 -10.72 -10.62 19.42
C PHE A 187 -10.86 -12.09 19.02
N ARG A 188 -11.11 -12.39 17.73
CA ARG A 188 -11.19 -13.77 17.21
C ARG A 188 -9.88 -14.56 17.37
N ARG A 189 -8.73 -13.89 17.42
CA ARG A 189 -7.44 -14.56 17.70
C ARG A 189 -7.30 -15.00 19.14
N ILE A 190 -7.92 -14.27 20.05
CA ILE A 190 -7.87 -14.52 21.49
C ILE A 190 -8.98 -15.51 21.87
N ASP A 191 -10.19 -15.28 21.37
CA ASP A 191 -11.37 -16.13 21.56
C ASP A 191 -11.53 -17.14 20.42
N ALA A 192 -10.53 -18.01 20.26
CA ALA A 192 -10.50 -19.04 19.21
C ALA A 192 -11.65 -20.07 19.32
N GLU A 193 -12.33 -20.12 20.47
CA GLU A 193 -13.43 -21.04 20.78
C GLU A 193 -14.83 -20.37 20.72
N CYS A 194 -14.90 -19.06 20.39
CA CYS A 194 -16.13 -18.30 20.12
C CYS A 194 -17.18 -18.34 21.25
N TYR A 195 -16.78 -17.97 22.47
CA TYR A 195 -17.66 -18.02 23.65
C TYR A 195 -18.59 -16.80 23.83
N GLY A 196 -18.28 -15.64 23.25
CA GLY A 196 -19.22 -14.52 23.13
C GLY A 196 -19.63 -13.72 24.40
N ILE A 197 -19.18 -14.07 25.62
CA ILE A 197 -19.42 -13.30 26.88
C ILE A 197 -18.23 -13.52 27.86
N VAL A 198 -17.86 -12.56 28.72
CA VAL A 198 -16.54 -12.54 29.39
C VAL A 198 -16.56 -12.29 30.92
N THR A 199 -17.24 -13.05 31.77
CA THR A 199 -17.38 -12.56 33.18
C THR A 199 -16.10 -12.33 34.00
N SER A 200 -16.08 -11.31 34.87
CA SER A 200 -15.03 -10.91 35.82
C SER A 200 -15.50 -11.05 37.28
N GLN A 201 -15.55 -12.28 37.80
CA GLN A 201 -15.18 -12.55 39.20
C GLN A 201 -14.94 -14.05 39.43
N CYS A 202 -13.87 -14.36 40.18
CA CYS A 202 -13.73 -15.61 40.91
C CYS A 202 -14.85 -15.73 41.94
N VAL A 203 -15.77 -16.70 41.77
CA VAL A 203 -16.58 -17.20 42.89
C VAL A 203 -15.83 -18.39 43.47
N SER A 204 -15.09 -18.11 44.55
CA SER A 204 -14.75 -19.13 45.53
C SER A 204 -16.05 -19.81 46.00
N GLN A 205 -16.03 -21.15 46.00
CA GLN A 205 -17.06 -22.06 46.50
C GLN A 205 -18.19 -22.38 45.52
N LEU A 206 -18.02 -23.45 44.72
CA LEU A 206 -19.02 -24.50 44.44
C LEU A 206 -18.43 -25.58 43.49
N GLU A 207 -18.39 -26.83 43.99
CA GLU A 207 -18.15 -28.17 43.39
C GLU A 207 -17.38 -28.40 42.04
N PRO A 208 -16.53 -29.44 41.93
CA PRO A 208 -15.33 -29.41 41.08
C PRO A 208 -15.38 -30.25 39.78
N LYS A 209 -16.40 -30.08 38.91
CA LYS A 209 -16.38 -30.74 37.58
C LYS A 209 -16.85 -29.93 36.37
N PHE A 210 -17.42 -28.75 36.56
CA PHE A 210 -17.84 -27.87 35.44
C PHE A 210 -17.32 -26.41 35.58
N LEU A 211 -16.37 -26.18 36.50
CA LEU A 211 -15.87 -24.86 36.89
C LEU A 211 -14.49 -24.50 36.29
N PHE A 212 -14.03 -25.20 35.24
CA PHE A 212 -12.73 -24.92 34.63
C PHE A 212 -12.79 -23.94 33.45
N HIS A 213 -14.00 -23.56 33.01
CA HIS A 213 -14.22 -22.85 31.74
C HIS A 213 -14.67 -21.37 31.89
N LEU A 214 -14.44 -20.74 33.04
CA LEU A 214 -14.90 -19.37 33.36
C LEU A 214 -13.78 -18.40 33.78
N VAL A 215 -12.62 -18.49 33.15
CA VAL A 215 -11.52 -17.50 33.27
C VAL A 215 -10.81 -17.38 31.92
N PHE A 216 -11.24 -16.54 30.98
CA PHE A 216 -10.67 -16.64 29.62
C PHE A 216 -10.18 -15.35 28.95
N CYS A 217 -10.91 -14.22 28.82
CA CYS A 217 -10.41 -13.17 27.90
C CYS A 217 -9.19 -12.37 28.39
N ARG A 218 -9.13 -11.93 29.66
CA ARG A 218 -7.95 -11.22 30.18
C ARG A 218 -6.71 -12.10 30.13
N ASP A 219 -6.80 -13.32 30.67
CA ASP A 219 -5.66 -14.23 30.76
C ASP A 219 -5.27 -14.80 29.39
N ALA A 220 -6.23 -15.07 28.51
CA ALA A 220 -5.93 -15.40 27.11
C ALA A 220 -5.31 -14.22 26.37
N PHE A 221 -5.76 -12.99 26.62
CA PHE A 221 -5.16 -11.79 26.06
C PHE A 221 -3.74 -11.58 26.57
N LEU A 222 -3.48 -11.74 27.87
CA LEU A 222 -2.13 -11.64 28.44
C LEU A 222 -1.21 -12.73 27.87
N LYS A 223 -1.71 -13.96 27.75
CA LYS A 223 -0.98 -15.06 27.11
C LYS A 223 -0.66 -14.77 25.64
N TYR A 224 -1.63 -14.30 24.87
CA TYR A 224 -1.42 -13.97 23.46
C TYR A 224 -0.52 -12.74 23.30
N TRP A 225 -0.80 -11.66 24.03
CA TRP A 225 -0.16 -10.37 23.83
C TRP A 225 1.23 -10.27 24.49
N VAL A 226 1.35 -10.75 25.73
CA VAL A 226 2.57 -10.63 26.54
C VAL A 226 3.42 -11.90 26.43
N GLU A 227 2.84 -13.09 26.65
CA GLU A 227 3.63 -14.34 26.64
C GLU A 227 4.07 -14.75 25.23
N SER A 228 3.24 -14.51 24.21
CA SER A 228 3.60 -14.77 22.81
C SER A 228 4.42 -13.63 22.17
N ASN A 229 4.91 -12.69 23.00
CA ASN A 229 5.79 -11.59 22.63
C ASN A 229 5.24 -10.58 21.61
N MET A 230 3.93 -10.50 21.40
CA MET A 230 3.32 -9.52 20.49
C MET A 230 3.64 -8.07 20.91
N LEU A 231 3.71 -7.80 22.21
CA LEU A 231 4.01 -6.48 22.79
C LEU A 231 5.29 -5.82 22.25
N THR A 232 6.30 -6.60 21.86
CA THR A 232 7.62 -6.08 21.44
C THR A 232 7.85 -6.13 19.93
N MET A 233 6.94 -6.77 19.21
CA MET A 233 6.98 -6.81 17.77
C MET A 233 6.66 -5.42 17.21
N ASP A 234 7.25 -5.08 16.06
CA ASP A 234 6.79 -3.90 15.33
C ASP A 234 5.35 -4.10 14.84
N MET A 235 4.64 -2.98 14.65
CA MET A 235 3.22 -2.97 14.32
C MET A 235 2.88 -3.74 13.04
N ALA A 236 3.75 -3.70 12.03
CA ALA A 236 3.55 -4.48 10.81
C ALA A 236 3.60 -5.99 11.09
N THR A 237 4.48 -6.44 11.98
CA THR A 237 4.52 -7.85 12.42
C THR A 237 3.30 -8.22 13.26
N GLN A 238 2.85 -7.34 14.16
CA GLN A 238 1.63 -7.57 14.94
C GLN A 238 0.42 -7.74 14.02
N VAL A 239 0.20 -6.79 13.10
CA VAL A 239 -0.88 -6.85 12.09
C VAL A 239 -0.77 -8.12 11.25
N PHE A 240 0.43 -8.46 10.80
CA PHE A 240 0.65 -9.68 10.02
C PHE A 240 0.25 -10.94 10.79
N GLU A 241 0.65 -11.08 12.06
CA GLU A 241 0.30 -12.25 12.87
C GLU A 241 -1.18 -12.30 13.24
N ILE A 242 -1.85 -11.15 13.36
CA ILE A 242 -3.31 -11.07 13.60
C ILE A 242 -4.10 -11.55 12.38
N LEU A 243 -3.69 -11.16 11.17
CA LEU A 243 -4.45 -11.47 9.95
C LEU A 243 -4.14 -12.87 9.38
N LYS A 244 -2.88 -13.30 9.47
CA LYS A 244 -2.39 -14.50 8.78
C LYS A 244 -3.00 -15.79 9.29
N GLN A 245 -3.60 -16.59 8.41
CA GLN A 245 -4.13 -17.91 8.77
C GLN A 245 -3.10 -18.79 9.52
N PRO A 246 -3.56 -19.69 10.41
CA PRO A 246 -2.68 -20.64 11.09
C PRO A 246 -1.80 -21.40 10.09
N ASN A 247 -0.52 -21.57 10.42
CA ASN A 247 0.48 -22.27 9.59
C ASN A 247 0.86 -21.61 8.25
N HIS A 248 0.26 -20.48 7.88
CA HIS A 248 0.70 -19.73 6.71
C HIS A 248 1.89 -18.82 7.05
N ARG A 249 2.66 -18.43 6.02
CA ARG A 249 3.80 -17.48 6.11
C ARG A 249 3.59 -16.23 5.26
N TYR A 250 2.36 -15.99 4.84
CA TYR A 250 1.95 -14.92 3.95
C TYR A 250 0.47 -14.60 4.20
N LEU A 251 0.05 -13.40 3.81
CA LEU A 251 -1.35 -12.98 3.75
C LEU A 251 -1.90 -13.19 2.35
N THR A 252 -3.14 -13.64 2.30
CA THR A 252 -3.96 -13.76 1.10
C THR A 252 -5.04 -12.68 1.11
N LYS A 253 -5.72 -12.48 -0.03
CA LYS A 253 -6.79 -11.48 -0.16
C LYS A 253 -7.90 -11.68 0.87
N SER A 254 -8.29 -12.94 1.13
CA SER A 254 -9.33 -13.29 2.11
C SER A 254 -8.98 -12.88 3.54
N ASP A 255 -7.69 -12.77 3.88
CA ASP A 255 -7.25 -12.44 5.24
C ASP A 255 -7.53 -10.98 5.62
N PHE A 256 -7.79 -10.13 4.62
CA PHE A 256 -8.18 -8.72 4.83
C PHE A 256 -9.70 -8.53 4.95
N LYS A 257 -10.52 -9.51 4.55
CA LYS A 257 -11.99 -9.38 4.57
C LYS A 257 -12.55 -9.02 5.95
N PRO A 258 -12.17 -9.70 7.06
CA PRO A 258 -12.73 -9.39 8.38
C PRO A 258 -12.46 -7.96 8.85
N VAL A 259 -11.32 -7.39 8.45
CA VAL A 259 -10.91 -6.02 8.79
C VAL A 259 -11.71 -5.01 7.99
N LEU A 260 -11.95 -5.28 6.71
CA LEU A 260 -12.74 -4.40 5.85
C LEU A 260 -14.24 -4.47 6.14
N GLU A 261 -14.74 -5.63 6.55
CA GLU A 261 -16.12 -5.79 7.05
C GLU A 261 -16.35 -4.89 8.28
N GLU A 262 -15.43 -4.90 9.24
CA GLU A 262 -15.53 -4.00 10.40
C GLU A 262 -15.40 -2.53 9.99
N LEU A 263 -14.45 -2.21 9.11
CA LEU A 263 -14.28 -0.84 8.61
C LEU A 263 -15.57 -0.31 7.98
N LEU A 264 -16.23 -1.11 7.13
CA LEU A 264 -17.51 -0.76 6.50
C LEU A 264 -18.65 -0.60 7.51
N ALA A 265 -18.64 -1.39 8.59
CA ALA A 265 -19.64 -1.33 9.63
C ALA A 265 -19.49 -0.08 10.53
N THR A 266 -18.26 0.37 10.78
CA THR A 266 -17.99 1.38 11.83
C THR A 266 -17.54 2.74 11.33
N HIS A 267 -16.98 2.85 10.12
CA HIS A 267 -16.39 4.10 9.66
C HIS A 267 -17.46 5.10 9.19
N PRO A 268 -17.50 6.33 9.75
CA PRO A 268 -18.57 7.30 9.45
C PRO A 268 -18.61 7.70 7.97
N GLY A 269 -17.45 7.91 7.35
CA GLY A 269 -17.33 8.18 5.91
C GLY A 269 -17.76 7.04 4.97
N LEU A 270 -18.22 5.89 5.49
CA LEU A 270 -18.76 4.77 4.70
C LEU A 270 -20.18 4.37 5.12
N GLU A 271 -20.80 5.10 6.08
CA GLU A 271 -22.14 4.78 6.61
C GLU A 271 -23.21 4.72 5.51
N PHE A 272 -23.09 5.56 4.49
CA PHE A 272 -24.02 5.59 3.35
C PHE A 272 -24.03 4.29 2.53
N LEU A 273 -23.01 3.43 2.66
CA LEU A 273 -22.97 2.10 2.02
C LEU A 273 -23.73 1.02 2.79
N GLN A 274 -24.15 1.27 4.04
CA GLN A 274 -24.77 0.24 4.88
C GLN A 274 -26.03 -0.39 4.25
N GLY A 275 -26.76 0.36 3.43
CA GLY A 275 -27.95 -0.11 2.73
C GLY A 275 -27.70 -0.86 1.41
N THR A 276 -26.44 -0.98 0.95
CA THR A 276 -26.09 -1.50 -0.38
C THR A 276 -25.02 -2.61 -0.30
N PRO A 277 -25.40 -3.86 0.04
CA PRO A 277 -24.43 -4.94 0.27
C PRO A 277 -23.55 -5.27 -0.95
N GLU A 278 -24.09 -5.15 -2.17
CA GLU A 278 -23.32 -5.37 -3.41
C GLU A 278 -22.18 -4.36 -3.55
N PHE A 279 -22.43 -3.08 -3.23
CA PHE A 279 -21.41 -2.03 -3.28
C PHE A 279 -20.39 -2.16 -2.14
N GLN A 280 -20.81 -2.63 -0.96
CA GLN A 280 -19.89 -2.93 0.13
C GLN A 280 -18.88 -4.01 -0.26
N GLU A 281 -19.36 -5.10 -0.86
CA GLU A 281 -18.50 -6.19 -1.33
C GLU A 281 -17.52 -5.68 -2.39
N LYS A 282 -18.01 -4.95 -3.41
CA LYS A 282 -17.16 -4.41 -4.49
C LYS A 282 -16.15 -3.39 -3.99
N TYR A 283 -16.52 -2.53 -3.04
CA TYR A 283 -15.60 -1.61 -2.40
C TYR A 283 -14.50 -2.38 -1.66
N ALA A 284 -14.86 -3.35 -0.81
CA ALA A 284 -13.89 -4.14 -0.05
C ALA A 284 -12.93 -4.91 -0.98
N GLU A 285 -13.46 -5.56 -2.03
CA GLU A 285 -12.65 -6.21 -3.06
C GLU A 285 -11.65 -5.23 -3.70
N THR A 286 -12.11 -4.04 -4.09
CA THR A 286 -11.27 -3.03 -4.73
C THR A 286 -10.16 -2.54 -3.82
N VAL A 287 -10.44 -2.28 -2.55
CA VAL A 287 -9.41 -1.92 -1.55
C VAL A 287 -8.36 -3.03 -1.45
N ILE A 288 -8.77 -4.30 -1.39
CA ILE A 288 -7.84 -5.44 -1.34
C ILE A 288 -6.99 -5.50 -2.62
N TYR A 289 -7.59 -5.34 -3.79
CA TYR A 289 -6.85 -5.36 -5.06
C TYR A 289 -5.83 -4.23 -5.14
N ARG A 290 -6.18 -3.02 -4.67
CA ARG A 290 -5.25 -1.89 -4.55
C ARG A 290 -4.09 -2.19 -3.59
N ILE A 291 -4.37 -2.80 -2.44
CA ILE A 291 -3.34 -3.23 -1.48
C ILE A 291 -2.36 -4.20 -2.15
N PHE A 292 -2.86 -5.23 -2.82
CA PHE A 292 -2.01 -6.23 -3.48
C PHE A 292 -1.24 -5.65 -4.66
N TYR A 293 -1.85 -4.76 -5.44
CA TYR A 293 -1.19 -4.09 -6.57
C TYR A 293 0.06 -3.29 -6.15
N TYR A 294 -0.02 -2.51 -5.07
CA TYR A 294 1.11 -1.70 -4.62
C TYR A 294 2.13 -2.49 -3.78
N ILE A 295 1.68 -3.48 -3.00
CA ILE A 295 2.52 -4.11 -1.96
C ILE A 295 3.07 -5.48 -2.39
N ASN A 296 2.25 -6.34 -3.01
CA ASN A 296 2.67 -7.68 -3.40
C ASN A 296 3.44 -7.65 -4.74
N ARG A 297 4.65 -7.09 -4.71
CA ARG A 297 5.54 -6.92 -5.87
C ARG A 297 5.87 -8.23 -6.56
N SER A 298 5.88 -9.34 -5.82
CA SER A 298 6.10 -10.67 -6.41
C SER A 298 4.94 -11.16 -7.28
N GLY A 299 3.76 -10.53 -7.22
CA GLY A 299 2.61 -10.83 -8.09
C GLY A 299 2.04 -12.24 -7.92
N ASN A 300 2.38 -12.94 -6.84
CA ASN A 300 2.02 -14.34 -6.59
C ASN A 300 0.76 -14.49 -5.71
N GLY A 301 0.11 -13.39 -5.34
CA GLY A 301 -1.06 -13.38 -4.46
C GLY A 301 -0.74 -13.72 -3.00
N ARG A 302 0.54 -13.73 -2.61
CA ARG A 302 1.04 -14.07 -1.27
C ARG A 302 1.84 -12.91 -0.70
N LEU A 303 1.15 -12.03 0.02
CA LEU A 303 1.77 -10.84 0.61
C LEU A 303 2.60 -11.25 1.83
N THR A 304 3.92 -11.07 1.75
CA THR A 304 4.86 -11.47 2.80
C THR A 304 5.03 -10.39 3.87
N LEU A 305 5.46 -10.78 5.08
CA LEU A 305 5.79 -9.82 6.14
C LEU A 305 6.82 -8.78 5.68
N ARG A 306 7.77 -9.18 4.84
CA ARG A 306 8.80 -8.27 4.31
C ARG A 306 8.19 -7.20 3.38
N GLU A 307 7.26 -7.59 2.52
CA GLU A 307 6.53 -6.64 1.67
C GLU A 307 5.67 -5.71 2.52
N LEU A 308 4.96 -6.24 3.52
CA LEU A 308 4.14 -5.42 4.43
C LEU A 308 5.00 -4.37 5.18
N LYS A 309 6.15 -4.78 5.75
CA LYS A 309 7.06 -3.87 6.47
C LYS A 309 7.65 -2.75 5.59
N ARG A 310 7.74 -2.97 4.28
CA ARG A 310 8.26 -1.98 3.32
C ARG A 310 7.16 -1.06 2.79
N SER A 311 5.91 -1.42 2.98
CA SER A 311 4.75 -0.63 2.58
C SER A 311 4.43 0.46 3.60
N ASN A 312 3.58 1.40 3.19
CA ASN A 312 2.98 2.39 4.07
C ASN A 312 1.58 1.97 4.55
N LEU A 313 1.15 0.71 4.37
CA LEU A 313 -0.23 0.29 4.61
C LEU A 313 -0.67 0.52 6.06
N ILE A 314 0.17 0.13 7.02
CA ILE A 314 -0.16 0.24 8.44
C ILE A 314 -0.35 1.71 8.85
N PHE A 315 0.51 2.58 8.35
CA PHE A 315 0.40 4.02 8.57
C PHE A 315 -0.90 4.58 7.96
N VAL A 316 -1.25 4.16 6.74
CA VAL A 316 -2.51 4.59 6.11
C VAL A 316 -3.72 4.04 6.87
N MET A 317 -3.68 2.80 7.35
CA MET A 317 -4.75 2.22 8.17
C MET A 317 -4.95 3.00 9.49
N GLN A 318 -3.89 3.53 10.09
CA GLN A 318 -4.01 4.43 11.25
C GLN A 318 -4.69 5.74 10.88
N GLN A 319 -4.33 6.34 9.73
CA GLN A 319 -5.01 7.54 9.26
C GLN A 319 -6.50 7.30 9.04
N VAL A 320 -6.88 6.13 8.49
CA VAL A 320 -8.29 5.75 8.29
C VAL A 320 -9.04 5.62 9.61
N ASP A 321 -8.36 5.25 10.69
CA ASP A 321 -9.00 5.16 12.01
C ASP A 321 -9.29 6.54 12.63
N ASP A 322 -8.48 7.55 12.29
CA ASP A 322 -8.54 8.88 12.88
C ASP A 322 -9.30 9.91 12.02
N GLU A 323 -9.37 9.73 10.69
CA GLU A 323 -10.04 10.64 9.75
C GLU A 323 -11.47 10.21 9.44
N GLU A 324 -12.44 11.06 9.74
CA GLU A 324 -13.86 10.76 9.51
C GLU A 324 -14.23 10.74 8.02
N GLU A 325 -13.52 11.49 7.19
CA GLU A 325 -13.75 11.59 5.74
C GLU A 325 -12.81 10.67 4.95
N ILE A 326 -13.34 9.49 4.55
CA ILE A 326 -12.56 8.42 3.89
C ILE A 326 -11.85 8.89 2.60
N ASN A 327 -12.40 9.89 1.91
CA ASN A 327 -11.86 10.36 0.62
C ASN A 327 -10.61 11.24 0.76
N LYS A 328 -10.33 11.80 1.93
CA LYS A 328 -9.03 12.48 2.18
C LYS A 328 -7.86 11.49 2.13
N ILE A 329 -8.13 10.20 2.34
CA ILE A 329 -7.14 9.12 2.31
C ILE A 329 -7.15 8.46 0.93
N LEU A 330 -6.45 9.10 0.00
CA LEU A 330 -6.41 8.67 -1.40
C LEU A 330 -5.78 7.27 -1.60
N ARG A 331 -4.88 6.85 -0.69
CA ARG A 331 -4.19 5.57 -0.81
C ARG A 331 -5.06 4.44 -0.26
N TYR A 332 -5.30 3.43 -1.10
CA TYR A 332 -6.05 2.20 -0.81
C TYR A 332 -7.55 2.37 -0.54
N PHE A 333 -7.96 3.27 0.37
CA PHE A 333 -9.29 3.28 0.97
C PHE A 333 -10.27 4.33 0.42
N SER A 334 -9.84 5.34 -0.34
CA SER A 334 -10.75 6.33 -0.93
C SER A 334 -11.91 5.68 -1.70
N TYR A 335 -13.13 6.08 -1.32
CA TYR A 335 -14.37 5.63 -1.95
C TYR A 335 -14.53 6.22 -3.36
N GLU A 336 -14.18 7.48 -3.55
CA GLU A 336 -14.20 8.12 -4.88
C GLU A 336 -13.34 7.38 -5.89
N HIS A 337 -12.13 6.96 -5.51
CA HIS A 337 -11.28 6.15 -6.39
C HIS A 337 -11.93 4.79 -6.71
N PHE A 338 -12.55 4.13 -5.74
CA PHE A 338 -13.31 2.91 -6.00
C PHE A 338 -14.44 3.16 -7.00
N TYR A 339 -15.24 4.21 -6.78
CA TYR A 339 -16.41 4.51 -7.59
C TYR A 339 -16.01 4.78 -9.05
N VAL A 340 -14.96 5.56 -9.28
CA VAL A 340 -14.44 5.81 -10.64
C VAL A 340 -14.00 4.51 -11.32
N ILE A 341 -13.25 3.64 -10.62
CA ILE A 341 -12.81 2.35 -11.16
C ILE A 341 -14.01 1.45 -11.48
N TYR A 342 -14.98 1.37 -10.58
CA TYR A 342 -16.18 0.56 -10.76
C TYR A 342 -17.03 1.05 -11.93
N CYS A 343 -17.28 2.36 -12.04
CA CYS A 343 -18.02 2.94 -13.16
C CYS A 343 -17.33 2.67 -14.50
N LYS A 344 -16.00 2.80 -14.57
CA LYS A 344 -15.24 2.51 -15.79
C LYS A 344 -15.33 1.04 -16.20
N PHE A 345 -15.35 0.12 -15.23
CA PHE A 345 -15.59 -1.29 -15.51
C PHE A 345 -17.02 -1.53 -16.02
N TRP A 346 -18.01 -0.99 -15.30
CA TRP A 346 -19.43 -1.15 -15.60
C TRP A 346 -19.80 -0.59 -16.98
N GLU A 347 -19.18 0.51 -17.40
CA GLU A 347 -19.33 1.09 -18.74
C GLU A 347 -18.86 0.12 -19.86
N LEU A 348 -17.88 -0.76 -19.57
CA LEU A 348 -17.33 -1.70 -20.54
C LEU A 348 -18.06 -3.05 -20.55
N ASP A 349 -18.50 -3.51 -19.37
CA ASP A 349 -19.20 -4.78 -19.14
C ASP A 349 -20.69 -4.65 -19.47
N THR A 350 -21.01 -4.68 -20.77
CA THR A 350 -22.38 -4.45 -21.27
C THR A 350 -23.36 -5.59 -21.02
N ASP A 351 -22.87 -6.81 -20.87
CA ASP A 351 -23.65 -8.01 -20.57
C ASP A 351 -23.69 -8.34 -19.07
N HIS A 352 -22.97 -7.57 -18.25
CA HIS A 352 -22.98 -7.62 -16.80
C HIS A 352 -22.60 -9.02 -16.26
N ASP A 353 -21.65 -9.68 -16.94
CA ASP A 353 -21.13 -10.99 -16.54
C ASP A 353 -19.86 -10.87 -15.67
N TYR A 354 -19.44 -9.63 -15.34
CA TYR A 354 -18.23 -9.28 -14.62
C TYR A 354 -16.92 -9.72 -15.32
N LEU A 355 -16.95 -9.86 -16.64
CA LEU A 355 -15.82 -10.36 -17.44
C LEU A 355 -15.66 -9.61 -18.76
N LEU A 356 -14.56 -8.87 -18.86
CA LEU A 356 -14.25 -8.12 -20.06
C LEU A 356 -13.53 -9.01 -21.09
N ASP A 357 -13.98 -8.99 -22.33
CA ASP A 357 -13.20 -9.45 -23.48
C ASP A 357 -12.40 -8.33 -24.13
N ARG A 358 -11.66 -8.71 -25.17
CA ARG A 358 -10.79 -7.84 -25.95
C ARG A 358 -11.58 -6.67 -26.56
N GLU A 359 -12.75 -6.96 -27.11
CA GLU A 359 -13.64 -5.99 -27.75
C GLU A 359 -14.23 -5.01 -26.73
N ASN A 360 -14.40 -5.43 -25.48
CA ASN A 360 -14.76 -4.53 -24.39
C ASN A 360 -13.59 -3.58 -24.09
N LEU A 361 -12.38 -4.09 -23.83
CA LEU A 361 -11.26 -3.25 -23.42
C LEU A 361 -10.81 -2.26 -24.51
N ILE A 362 -10.93 -2.60 -25.80
CA ILE A 362 -10.64 -1.68 -26.92
C ILE A 362 -11.49 -0.40 -26.85
N ARG A 363 -12.69 -0.46 -26.26
CA ARG A 363 -13.58 0.70 -26.11
C ARG A 363 -13.18 1.61 -24.94
N TYR A 364 -12.25 1.19 -24.08
CA TYR A 364 -11.77 1.99 -22.95
C TYR A 364 -11.24 3.35 -23.43
N GLY A 365 -11.60 4.41 -22.70
CA GLY A 365 -11.11 5.77 -22.93
C GLY A 365 -11.36 6.32 -24.34
N ASN A 366 -12.47 5.93 -24.99
CA ASN A 366 -12.77 6.26 -26.40
C ASN A 366 -11.70 5.74 -27.38
N HIS A 367 -11.31 4.47 -27.24
CA HIS A 367 -10.28 3.84 -28.08
C HIS A 367 -8.90 4.48 -27.91
N CYS A 368 -8.54 4.87 -26.68
CA CYS A 368 -7.22 5.44 -26.41
C CYS A 368 -6.09 4.40 -26.44
N LEU A 369 -6.41 3.12 -26.24
CA LEU A 369 -5.46 2.02 -26.30
C LEU A 369 -5.29 1.52 -27.74
N THR A 370 -4.04 1.24 -28.12
CA THR A 370 -3.73 0.59 -29.40
C THR A 370 -4.08 -0.90 -29.37
N TYR A 371 -4.45 -1.48 -30.51
CA TYR A 371 -4.79 -2.90 -30.65
C TYR A 371 -3.61 -3.79 -30.25
N ARG A 372 -2.36 -3.42 -30.61
CA ARG A 372 -1.17 -4.18 -30.20
C ARG A 372 -1.04 -4.23 -28.68
N ILE A 373 -1.33 -3.14 -27.97
CA ILE A 373 -1.27 -3.12 -26.50
C ILE A 373 -2.38 -3.97 -25.89
N VAL A 374 -3.61 -3.87 -26.40
CA VAL A 374 -4.70 -4.73 -25.92
C VAL A 374 -4.37 -6.21 -26.12
N ASP A 375 -3.80 -6.59 -27.27
CA ASP A 375 -3.37 -7.97 -27.53
C ASP A 375 -2.34 -8.46 -26.51
N ARG A 376 -1.40 -7.60 -26.11
CA ARG A 376 -0.39 -7.92 -25.10
C ARG A 376 -1.01 -8.11 -23.72
N ILE A 377 -2.01 -7.33 -23.37
CA ILE A 377 -2.76 -7.46 -22.12
C ILE A 377 -3.53 -8.80 -22.10
N PHE A 378 -4.28 -9.11 -23.15
CA PHE A 378 -5.05 -10.37 -23.25
C PHE A 378 -4.19 -11.61 -23.48
N SER A 379 -2.95 -11.44 -23.96
CA SER A 379 -1.92 -12.48 -23.93
C SER A 379 -1.37 -12.74 -22.51
N GLN A 380 -1.86 -12.00 -21.50
CA GLN A 380 -1.50 -12.14 -20.10
C GLN A 380 0.01 -12.08 -19.85
N VAL A 381 0.68 -11.20 -20.61
CA VAL A 381 2.12 -10.93 -20.46
C VAL A 381 2.40 -10.06 -19.24
N PRO A 382 1.74 -8.90 -19.04
CA PRO A 382 2.06 -8.05 -17.89
C PRO A 382 1.71 -8.72 -16.56
N LYS A 383 0.57 -9.44 -16.54
CA LYS A 383 0.04 -10.15 -15.38
C LYS A 383 -0.85 -11.31 -15.86
N LYS A 384 -0.82 -12.43 -15.13
CA LYS A 384 -1.76 -13.55 -15.33
C LYS A 384 -3.14 -13.17 -14.81
N PHE A 385 -4.16 -13.45 -15.61
CA PHE A 385 -5.53 -13.21 -15.21
C PHE A 385 -5.93 -14.15 -14.08
N SER A 386 -6.74 -13.62 -13.19
CA SER A 386 -7.36 -14.35 -12.09
C SER A 386 -8.63 -15.09 -12.53
N SER A 387 -9.20 -14.70 -13.67
CA SER A 387 -10.33 -15.39 -14.31
C SER A 387 -9.97 -16.84 -14.68
N ASN A 388 -10.90 -17.75 -14.41
CA ASN A 388 -10.81 -19.15 -14.87
C ASN A 388 -11.25 -19.32 -16.33
N MET A 389 -11.70 -18.24 -16.98
CA MET A 389 -12.15 -18.26 -18.37
C MET A 389 -11.10 -17.68 -19.31
N GLU A 390 -10.80 -18.45 -20.35
CA GLU A 390 -9.82 -18.08 -21.36
C GLU A 390 -10.27 -16.84 -22.13
N GLY A 391 -9.34 -15.90 -22.34
CA GLY A 391 -9.61 -14.65 -23.06
C GLY A 391 -10.52 -13.66 -22.33
N LYS A 392 -10.88 -13.91 -21.06
CA LYS A 392 -11.73 -13.04 -20.26
C LYS A 392 -10.97 -12.45 -19.07
N MET A 393 -11.03 -11.13 -18.93
CA MET A 393 -10.44 -10.35 -17.85
C MET A 393 -11.46 -10.16 -16.72
N SER A 394 -11.13 -10.54 -15.49
CA SER A 394 -12.03 -10.31 -14.36
C SER A 394 -11.98 -8.85 -13.87
N TYR A 395 -12.90 -8.47 -12.98
CA TYR A 395 -12.84 -7.18 -12.29
C TYR A 395 -11.50 -6.94 -11.56
N GLU A 396 -10.91 -7.96 -10.92
CA GLU A 396 -9.59 -7.84 -10.28
C GLU A 396 -8.49 -7.47 -11.29
N ASP A 397 -8.53 -8.15 -12.44
CA ASP A 397 -7.54 -7.97 -13.49
C ASP A 397 -7.68 -6.56 -14.09
N PHE A 398 -8.92 -6.10 -14.28
CA PHE A 398 -9.21 -4.74 -14.71
C PHE A 398 -8.72 -3.69 -13.70
N VAL A 399 -8.92 -3.89 -12.39
CA VAL A 399 -8.40 -2.99 -11.35
C VAL A 399 -6.87 -2.87 -11.46
N SER A 400 -6.18 -3.95 -11.78
CA SER A 400 -4.72 -3.91 -12.00
C SER A 400 -4.35 -3.11 -13.25
N PHE A 401 -5.10 -3.29 -14.33
CA PHE A 401 -4.93 -2.55 -15.58
C PHE A 401 -5.16 -1.03 -15.38
N ILE A 402 -6.29 -0.63 -14.81
CA ILE A 402 -6.63 0.79 -14.67
C ILE A 402 -5.68 1.52 -13.71
N LEU A 403 -5.22 0.85 -12.63
CA LEU A 403 -4.20 1.43 -11.75
C LEU A 403 -2.84 1.60 -12.44
N ALA A 404 -2.52 0.75 -13.41
CA ALA A 404 -1.34 0.93 -14.25
C ALA A 404 -1.55 2.03 -15.28
N GLU A 405 -2.73 2.16 -15.86
CA GLU A 405 -3.05 3.15 -16.88
C GLU A 405 -3.08 4.58 -16.32
N GLU A 406 -3.72 4.78 -15.17
CA GLU A 406 -3.89 6.10 -14.53
C GLU A 406 -2.60 6.66 -13.92
N ASN A 407 -1.68 5.81 -13.48
CA ASN A 407 -0.41 6.25 -12.88
C ASN A 407 0.81 5.50 -13.46
N LYS A 408 1.16 5.86 -14.68
CA LYS A 408 2.31 5.33 -15.44
C LYS A 408 3.67 5.53 -14.78
N SER A 409 3.79 6.49 -13.87
CA SER A 409 5.03 6.78 -13.14
C SER A 409 5.25 5.88 -11.92
N SER A 410 4.23 5.11 -11.51
CA SER A 410 4.35 4.21 -10.37
C SER A 410 5.18 2.96 -10.74
N GLU A 411 6.00 2.47 -9.81
CA GLU A 411 6.80 1.25 -10.01
C GLU A 411 5.98 0.02 -10.50
N PRO A 412 4.76 -0.30 -10.00
CA PRO A 412 3.97 -1.41 -10.56
C PRO A 412 3.55 -1.15 -12.00
N SER A 413 3.22 0.10 -12.33
CA SER A 413 2.80 0.46 -13.68
C SER A 413 3.94 0.40 -14.67
N LEU A 414 5.12 0.91 -14.30
CA LEU A 414 6.33 0.80 -15.11
C LEU A 414 6.63 -0.67 -15.43
N GLU A 415 6.57 -1.56 -14.44
CA GLU A 415 6.75 -3.00 -14.67
C GLU A 415 5.65 -3.60 -15.57
N TYR A 416 4.40 -3.17 -15.39
CA TYR A 416 3.26 -3.61 -16.20
C TYR A 416 3.47 -3.26 -17.68
N TRP A 417 3.72 -1.98 -17.97
CA TRP A 417 3.90 -1.49 -19.35
C TRP A 417 5.22 -1.93 -19.97
N PHE A 418 6.29 -2.05 -19.18
CA PHE A 418 7.55 -2.59 -19.67
C PHE A 418 7.37 -4.02 -20.20
N LYS A 419 6.68 -4.88 -19.45
CA LYS A 419 6.36 -6.25 -19.90
C LYS A 419 5.46 -6.27 -21.13
N CYS A 420 4.54 -5.30 -21.26
CA CYS A 420 3.73 -5.18 -22.47
C CYS A 420 4.60 -4.90 -23.70
N ILE A 421 5.61 -4.02 -23.58
CA ILE A 421 6.45 -3.57 -24.69
C ILE A 421 7.58 -4.56 -25.01
N ASP A 422 8.13 -5.23 -24.00
CA ASP A 422 9.18 -6.27 -24.12
C ASP A 422 8.61 -7.52 -24.82
N LEU A 423 8.69 -7.57 -26.15
CA LEU A 423 7.99 -8.57 -26.96
C LEU A 423 8.57 -9.96 -26.76
N ASP A 424 9.89 -10.06 -26.59
CA ASP A 424 10.62 -11.32 -26.41
C ASP A 424 10.84 -11.69 -24.93
N GLY A 425 10.57 -10.78 -24.00
CA GLY A 425 10.65 -11.02 -22.56
C GLY A 425 12.08 -11.08 -22.03
N ASN A 426 13.05 -10.49 -22.74
CA ASN A 426 14.47 -10.55 -22.39
C ASN A 426 14.89 -9.49 -21.36
N GLY A 427 14.00 -8.55 -21.00
CA GLY A 427 14.28 -7.48 -20.05
C GLY A 427 14.93 -6.23 -20.64
N VAL A 428 14.94 -6.06 -21.97
CA VAL A 428 15.56 -4.93 -22.69
C VAL A 428 14.67 -4.49 -23.83
N LEU A 429 14.36 -3.19 -23.90
CA LEU A 429 13.60 -2.62 -25.02
C LEU A 429 14.53 -2.27 -26.18
N THR A 430 14.32 -2.92 -27.32
CA THR A 430 15.05 -2.70 -28.56
C THR A 430 14.36 -1.67 -29.46
N SER A 431 15.11 -1.05 -30.37
CA SER A 431 14.53 -0.11 -31.34
C SER A 431 13.45 -0.76 -32.22
N SER A 432 13.55 -2.06 -32.49
CA SER A 432 12.55 -2.80 -33.27
C SER A 432 11.23 -2.96 -32.53
N GLU A 433 11.26 -3.21 -31.22
CA GLU A 433 10.05 -3.30 -30.39
C GLU A 433 9.38 -1.93 -30.22
N LEU A 434 10.18 -0.88 -29.99
CA LEU A 434 9.67 0.48 -29.91
C LEU A 434 9.04 0.91 -31.23
N GLN A 435 9.69 0.61 -32.35
CA GLN A 435 9.16 0.89 -33.69
C GLN A 435 7.85 0.12 -33.93
N TYR A 436 7.76 -1.14 -33.50
CA TYR A 436 6.52 -1.91 -33.59
C TYR A 436 5.37 -1.18 -32.88
N PHE A 437 5.48 -0.75 -31.64
CA PHE A 437 4.35 -0.03 -31.02
C PHE A 437 4.12 1.36 -31.63
N TYR A 438 5.17 2.06 -32.04
CA TYR A 438 5.07 3.40 -32.60
C TYR A 438 4.39 3.45 -33.98
N GLU A 439 4.55 2.44 -34.83
CA GLU A 439 3.91 2.36 -36.15
C GLU A 439 2.38 2.45 -36.11
N GLU A 440 1.77 1.91 -35.06
CA GLU A 440 0.31 1.96 -34.89
C GLU A 440 -0.17 3.33 -34.44
N GLN A 441 0.71 4.14 -33.85
CA GLN A 441 0.40 5.50 -33.42
C GLN A 441 0.56 6.53 -34.53
N LEU A 442 1.30 6.19 -35.59
CA LEU A 442 1.40 7.07 -36.75
C LEU A 442 0.00 7.25 -37.34
N PRO A 443 -0.42 8.50 -37.59
CA PRO A 443 -1.65 8.74 -38.33
C PRO A 443 -1.59 7.94 -39.62
N SER A 444 -2.54 7.03 -39.82
CA SER A 444 -2.77 6.48 -41.14
C SER A 444 -2.98 7.69 -42.04
N ASN A 445 -2.10 7.90 -43.02
CA ASN A 445 -2.17 9.04 -43.93
C ASN A 445 -3.43 9.03 -44.83
N GLU A 446 -4.42 8.21 -44.50
CA GLU A 446 -5.73 8.16 -45.10
C GLU A 446 -6.78 7.98 -43.99
N LEU A 447 -7.64 8.99 -43.85
CA LEU A 447 -8.75 9.16 -42.91
C LEU A 447 -8.42 9.55 -41.46
N HIS A 448 -8.67 10.83 -41.20
CA HIS A 448 -8.81 11.46 -39.90
C HIS A 448 -9.84 10.71 -39.03
N VAL A 449 -9.35 9.95 -38.05
CA VAL A 449 -10.14 9.54 -36.87
C VAL A 449 -9.50 10.23 -35.66
N PRO A 450 -10.18 11.19 -35.01
CA PRO A 450 -9.63 11.88 -33.85
C PRO A 450 -9.79 10.97 -32.63
N GLY A 451 -8.68 10.50 -32.04
CA GLY A 451 -8.77 9.69 -30.82
C GLY A 451 -7.46 9.16 -30.22
N THR A 452 -6.36 9.10 -30.96
CA THR A 452 -5.10 8.55 -30.42
C THR A 452 -4.28 9.62 -29.69
N CYS A 453 -4.32 9.60 -28.36
CA CYS A 453 -3.35 10.30 -27.52
C CYS A 453 -1.97 9.61 -27.62
N ALA A 454 -0.93 10.41 -27.83
CA ALA A 454 0.47 9.96 -27.83
C ALA A 454 0.86 9.43 -26.43
N LEU A 455 1.62 8.33 -26.41
CA LEU A 455 2.18 7.68 -25.21
C LEU A 455 3.17 8.57 -24.45
#